data_AF-A0A1C4JA34-F1
#
_entry.id   AF-A0A1C4JA34-F1
#
_cell.length_a   1.000
_cell.length_b   1.000
_cell.length_c   1.000
_cell.angle_alpha   90.00
_cell.angle_beta   90.00
_cell.angle_gamma   90.00
#
_symmetry.space_group_name_H-M   'P 1'
#
loop_
_entity.id
_entity.type
_entity.pdbx_description
1 polymer ?
#
loop_
_entity_poly.entity_id
_entity_poly.type
_entity_poly.pdbx_seq_one_letter_code
_entity_poly.pdbx_strand_id
1 'polypeptide(L)'
;MRATEEFTHTRRALPGELIPRLALGLCAELRGDLAVAQLHYGTVFDTAPALGAAGFGLARVHLLAGRRAAAVATAERLAPEPRFEREAAIAAVRLLVAVVPPPGPGAPAPADLARARGSMSRLEVDAAAGAGLRAEIEYAEFVVAGDRLKLSEVVREVAGHATTERDHTALVDLANRLRPGIDWRQLRPGRRASRAGGAGNPGNRPTARPRER
;
A
#
# COMPACT_ATOMS: atom_id res chain seq x y z
N MET A 1 33.65 -3.89 -1.47
CA MET A 1 34.69 -3.72 -0.43
C MET A 1 35.48 -2.42 -0.63
N ARG A 2 36.08 -2.18 -1.80
CA ARG A 2 36.83 -0.94 -2.09
C ARG A 2 36.16 0.37 -1.66
N ALA A 3 34.87 0.57 -2.00
CA ALA A 3 34.16 1.80 -1.60
C ALA A 3 34.15 2.04 -0.08
N THR A 4 33.98 1.00 0.73
CA THR A 4 33.97 1.11 2.20
C THR A 4 35.34 1.52 2.74
N GLU A 5 36.42 0.99 2.17
CA GLU A 5 37.79 1.35 2.53
C GLU A 5 38.08 2.82 2.17
N GLU A 6 37.74 3.24 0.95
CA GLU A 6 37.94 4.63 0.50
C GLU A 6 37.16 5.63 1.37
N PHE A 7 35.87 5.38 1.63
CA PHE A 7 35.10 6.26 2.51
C PHE A 7 35.58 6.23 3.97
N THR A 8 36.15 5.11 4.43
CA THR A 8 36.79 5.04 5.76
C THR A 8 38.03 5.90 5.81
N HIS A 9 38.86 5.85 4.77
CA HIS A 9 40.04 6.71 4.64
C HIS A 9 39.65 8.19 4.60
N THR A 10 38.70 8.57 3.74
CA THR A 10 38.20 9.94 3.65
C THR A 10 37.64 10.46 4.98
N ARG A 11 36.87 9.64 5.71
CA ARG A 11 36.34 10.02 7.04
C ARG A 11 37.45 10.25 8.06
N ARG A 12 38.56 9.51 7.98
CA ARG A 12 39.73 9.71 8.85
C ARG A 12 40.50 10.97 8.48
N ALA A 13 40.62 11.26 7.19
CA ALA A 13 41.30 12.45 6.68
C ALA A 13 40.50 13.74 6.93
N LEU A 14 39.17 13.67 6.95
CA LEU A 14 38.26 14.80 7.13
C LEU A 14 37.35 14.59 8.36
N PRO A 15 37.86 14.80 9.58
CA PRO A 15 37.06 14.63 10.79
C PRO A 15 35.91 15.66 10.83
N GLY A 16 34.72 15.21 11.23
CA GLY A 16 33.52 16.04 11.29
C GLY A 16 32.68 16.01 10.02
N GLU A 17 33.23 15.57 8.88
CA GLU A 17 32.45 15.52 7.64
C GLU A 17 31.40 14.41 7.62
N LEU A 18 30.16 14.79 7.28
CA LEU A 18 29.00 13.89 7.35
C LEU A 18 28.83 13.03 6.10
N ILE A 19 29.26 13.52 4.93
CA ILE A 19 29.08 12.81 3.65
C ILE A 19 29.82 11.46 3.61
N PRO A 20 31.10 11.35 4.03
CA PRO A 20 31.76 10.04 4.11
C PRO A 20 31.06 9.09 5.07
N ARG A 21 30.49 9.60 6.18
CA ARG A 21 29.72 8.79 7.13
C ARG A 21 28.40 8.30 6.51
N LEU A 22 27.69 9.15 5.78
CA LEU A 22 26.48 8.79 5.05
C LEU A 22 26.77 7.67 4.03
N ALA A 23 27.86 7.81 3.28
CA ALA A 23 28.29 6.82 2.30
C ALA A 23 28.66 5.47 2.94
N LEU A 24 29.29 5.48 4.12
CA LEU A 24 29.53 4.26 4.91
C LEU A 24 28.23 3.59 5.38
N GLY A 25 27.20 4.38 5.71
CA GLY A 25 25.85 3.88 5.99
C GLY A 25 25.26 3.12 4.81
N LEU A 26 25.33 3.70 3.61
CA LEU A 26 24.88 3.02 2.38
C LEU A 26 25.69 1.76 2.08
N CYS A 27 27.01 1.80 2.24
CA CYS A 27 27.86 0.63 2.07
C CYS A 27 27.50 -0.50 3.04
N ALA A 28 27.15 -0.17 4.29
CA ALA A 28 26.72 -1.15 5.27
C ALA A 28 25.34 -1.73 4.93
N GLU A 29 24.40 -0.88 4.52
CA GLU A 29 23.07 -1.30 4.09
C GLU A 29 23.15 -2.30 2.92
N LEU A 30 23.96 -1.99 1.89
CA LEU A 30 24.14 -2.86 0.72
C LEU A 30 24.80 -4.22 1.06
N ARG A 31 25.50 -4.32 2.19
CA ARG A 31 26.07 -5.58 2.70
C ARG A 31 25.11 -6.34 3.63
N GLY A 32 23.92 -5.81 3.90
CA GLY A 32 22.99 -6.36 4.89
C GLY A 32 23.38 -6.11 6.34
N ASP A 33 24.38 -5.26 6.59
CA ASP A 33 24.83 -4.89 7.93
C ASP A 33 23.97 -3.75 8.49
N LEU A 34 22.73 -4.09 8.80
CA LEU A 34 21.69 -3.12 9.19
C LEU A 34 22.06 -2.36 10.47
N ALA A 35 22.76 -2.98 11.41
CA ALA A 35 23.18 -2.34 12.65
C ALA A 35 24.19 -1.20 12.39
N VAL A 36 25.21 -1.47 11.57
CA VAL A 36 26.20 -0.45 11.18
C VAL A 36 25.58 0.62 10.30
N ALA A 37 24.68 0.24 9.38
CA ALA A 37 23.93 1.20 8.56
C ALA A 37 23.10 2.15 9.43
N GLN A 38 22.37 1.61 10.40
CA GLN A 38 21.56 2.40 11.34
C GLN A 38 22.43 3.37 12.13
N LEU A 39 23.60 2.95 12.62
CA LEU A 39 24.52 3.82 13.35
C LEU A 39 24.99 5.00 12.49
N HIS A 40 25.38 4.73 11.24
CA HIS A 40 25.86 5.77 10.35
C HIS A 40 24.76 6.73 9.92
N TYR A 41 23.63 6.22 9.43
CA TYR A 41 22.48 7.04 9.05
C TYR A 41 21.93 7.83 10.23
N GLY A 42 21.75 7.19 11.39
CA GLY A 42 21.26 7.80 12.62
C GLY A 42 22.09 9.00 13.03
N THR A 43 23.42 8.85 13.11
CA THR A 43 24.27 9.99 13.48
C THR A 43 24.20 11.13 12.47
N VAL A 44 24.18 10.84 11.16
CA VAL A 44 24.06 11.91 10.15
C VAL A 44 22.71 12.61 10.27
N PHE A 45 21.63 11.85 10.44
CA PHE A 45 20.28 12.39 10.55
C PHE A 45 20.08 13.23 11.82
N ASP A 46 20.59 12.76 12.97
CA ASP A 46 20.52 13.50 14.22
C ASP A 46 21.38 14.78 14.18
N THR A 47 22.45 14.81 13.38
CA THR A 47 23.34 15.98 13.25
C THR A 47 22.82 17.00 12.22
N ALA A 48 22.31 16.52 11.09
CA ALA A 48 21.87 17.36 9.98
C ALA A 48 20.65 16.75 9.27
N PRO A 49 19.42 16.95 9.81
CA PRO A 49 18.19 16.44 9.20
C PRO A 49 17.97 16.87 7.74
N ALA A 50 18.45 18.06 7.37
CA ALA A 50 18.44 18.58 6.00
C ALA A 50 19.20 17.70 4.98
N LEU A 51 20.07 16.79 5.44
CA LEU A 51 20.61 15.70 4.61
C LEU A 51 19.60 14.54 4.55
N GLY A 52 18.46 14.76 3.88
CA GLY A 52 17.32 13.84 3.89
C GLY A 52 17.62 12.39 3.50
N ALA A 53 18.66 12.15 2.69
CA ALA A 53 19.14 10.80 2.39
C ALA A 53 19.47 9.97 3.64
N ALA A 54 19.94 10.61 4.72
CA ALA A 54 20.19 9.95 6.00
C ALA A 54 18.90 9.51 6.68
N GLY A 55 17.88 10.39 6.72
CA GLY A 55 16.57 10.07 7.31
C GLY A 55 15.85 8.96 6.54
N PHE A 56 15.79 9.05 5.21
CA PHE A 56 15.18 8.00 4.39
C PHE A 56 15.94 6.66 4.46
N GLY A 57 17.29 6.71 4.48
CA GLY A 57 18.12 5.52 4.69
C GLY A 57 17.89 4.87 6.06
N LEU A 58 17.83 5.68 7.12
CA LEU A 58 17.53 5.22 8.47
C LEU A 58 16.14 4.56 8.55
N ALA A 59 15.13 5.18 7.96
CA ALA A 59 13.77 4.62 7.91
C ALA A 59 13.74 3.26 7.19
N ARG A 60 14.43 3.14 6.05
CA ARG A 60 14.52 1.88 5.30
C ARG A 60 15.23 0.78 6.12
N VAL A 61 16.33 1.11 6.78
CA VAL A 61 17.05 0.17 7.66
C VAL A 61 16.19 -0.26 8.86
N HIS A 62 15.43 0.64 9.46
CA HIS A 62 14.46 0.28 10.50
C HIS A 62 13.42 -0.71 9.99
N LEU A 63 12.86 -0.47 8.80
CA LEU A 63 11.89 -1.35 8.19
C LEU A 63 12.49 -2.73 7.90
N LEU A 64 13.67 -2.80 7.27
CA LEU A 64 14.36 -4.07 6.98
C LEU A 64 14.69 -4.86 8.25
N ALA A 65 14.92 -4.18 9.37
CA ALA A 65 15.16 -4.77 10.68
C ALA A 65 13.88 -5.14 11.45
N GLY A 66 12.71 -5.20 10.80
CA GLY A 66 11.46 -5.57 11.47
C GLY A 66 10.78 -4.45 12.27
N ARG A 67 11.35 -3.24 12.30
CA ARG A 67 10.91 -2.14 13.17
C ARG A 67 10.08 -1.11 12.40
N ARG A 68 8.91 -1.53 11.89
CA ARG A 68 8.01 -0.67 11.11
C ARG A 68 7.64 0.64 11.82
N ALA A 69 7.30 0.59 13.11
CA ALA A 69 6.97 1.79 13.87
C ALA A 69 8.14 2.81 13.93
N ALA A 70 9.37 2.33 14.12
CA ALA A 70 10.56 3.19 14.13
C ALA A 70 10.86 3.76 12.73
N ALA A 71 10.59 2.99 11.67
CA ALA A 71 10.71 3.46 10.30
C ALA A 71 9.76 4.64 10.04
N VAL A 72 8.48 4.48 10.38
CA VAL A 72 7.46 5.52 10.22
C VAL A 72 7.81 6.75 11.06
N ALA A 73 8.18 6.57 12.33
CA ALA A 73 8.59 7.67 13.20
C ALA A 73 9.80 8.44 12.65
N THR A 74 10.73 7.76 11.96
CA THR A 74 11.88 8.40 11.31
C THR A 74 11.44 9.28 10.14
N ALA A 75 10.51 8.81 9.30
CA ALA A 75 9.94 9.63 8.24
C ALA A 75 9.16 10.83 8.80
N GLU A 76 8.40 10.65 9.87
CA GLU A 76 7.66 11.74 10.53
C GLU A 76 8.59 12.79 11.16
N ARG A 77 9.76 12.38 11.66
CA ARG A 77 10.81 13.31 12.11
C ARG A 77 11.42 14.14 10.97
N LEU A 78 11.34 13.65 9.73
CA LEU A 78 11.83 14.37 8.55
C LEU A 78 10.78 15.35 8.00
N ALA A 79 9.49 15.14 8.28
CA ALA A 79 8.41 15.98 7.75
C ALA A 79 8.51 17.48 8.08
N PRO A 80 9.03 17.92 9.25
CA PRO A 80 9.24 19.34 9.53
C PRO A 80 10.29 20.03 8.64
N GLU A 81 11.12 19.28 7.90
CA GLU A 81 12.05 19.85 6.92
C GLU A 81 11.26 20.25 5.66
N PRO A 82 11.09 21.55 5.35
CA PRO A 82 10.17 21.98 4.28
C PRO A 82 10.53 21.42 2.90
N ARG A 83 11.81 21.09 2.69
CA ARG A 83 12.32 20.50 1.45
C ARG A 83 11.81 19.08 1.20
N PHE A 84 11.42 18.36 2.26
CA PHE A 84 11.07 16.94 2.20
C PHE A 84 9.70 16.63 2.78
N GLU A 85 8.89 17.64 3.11
CA GLU A 85 7.59 17.45 3.76
C GLU A 85 6.71 16.44 3.00
N ARG A 86 6.56 16.62 1.68
CA ARG A 86 5.74 15.76 0.83
C ARG A 86 6.35 14.36 0.70
N GLU A 87 7.65 14.26 0.44
CA GLU A 87 8.36 12.99 0.30
C GLU A 87 8.34 12.19 1.61
N ALA A 88 8.47 12.85 2.75
CA ALA A 88 8.39 12.26 4.07
C ALA A 88 6.99 11.72 4.36
N ALA A 89 5.94 12.49 4.02
CA ALA A 89 4.56 12.04 4.17
C ALA A 89 4.23 10.84 3.27
N ILE A 90 4.66 10.86 2.01
CA ILE A 90 4.56 9.71 1.09
C ILE A 90 5.33 8.52 1.66
N ALA A 91 6.56 8.73 2.12
CA ALA A 91 7.37 7.67 2.71
C ALA A 91 6.71 7.06 3.95
N ALA A 92 6.11 7.87 4.83
CA ALA A 92 5.39 7.36 6.00
C ALA A 92 4.22 6.44 5.60
N VAL A 93 3.42 6.81 4.60
CA VAL A 93 2.35 5.95 4.06
C VAL A 93 2.93 4.64 3.51
N ARG A 94 3.99 4.73 2.68
CA ARG A 94 4.65 3.55 2.12
C ARG A 94 5.22 2.61 3.17
N LEU A 95 5.86 3.16 4.21
CA LEU A 95 6.42 2.39 5.32
C LEU A 95 5.34 1.67 6.13
N LEU A 96 4.16 2.30 6.30
CA LEU A 96 3.01 1.67 6.95
C LEU A 96 2.50 0.47 6.18
N VAL A 97 2.45 0.54 4.84
CA VAL A 97 1.85 -0.52 4.00
C VAL A 97 2.87 -1.48 3.38
N ALA A 98 4.16 -1.25 3.55
CA ALA A 98 5.20 -2.09 2.98
C ALA A 98 5.06 -3.55 3.44
N VAL A 99 4.91 -4.45 2.47
CA VAL A 99 4.93 -5.90 2.67
C VAL A 99 6.37 -6.38 2.46
N VAL A 100 7.05 -6.72 3.56
CA VAL A 100 8.47 -7.10 3.54
C VAL A 100 8.64 -8.50 4.13
N PRO A 101 9.14 -9.49 3.36
CA PRO A 101 9.36 -10.85 3.87
C PRO A 101 10.34 -10.91 5.06
N PRO A 102 10.31 -11.97 5.89
CA PRO A 102 11.29 -12.19 6.94
C PRO A 102 12.74 -12.12 6.42
N PRO A 103 13.69 -11.50 7.16
CA PRO A 103 13.59 -11.05 8.55
C PRO A 103 12.86 -9.70 8.76
N GLY A 104 12.29 -9.11 7.70
CA GLY A 104 11.47 -7.91 7.79
C GLY A 104 10.10 -8.14 8.47
N PRO A 105 9.30 -7.07 8.62
CA PRO A 105 8.11 -7.06 9.46
C PRO A 105 6.87 -7.74 8.87
N GLY A 106 7.00 -8.46 7.75
CA GLY A 106 5.89 -9.17 7.11
C GLY A 106 4.83 -8.23 6.52
N ALA A 107 3.60 -8.73 6.44
CA ALA A 107 2.43 -7.92 6.12
C ALA A 107 2.16 -6.87 7.23
N PRO A 108 1.57 -5.71 6.89
CA PRO A 108 1.23 -4.69 7.88
C PRO A 108 0.07 -5.11 8.78
N ALA A 109 0.03 -4.54 9.99
CA ALA A 109 -1.09 -4.77 10.90
C ALA A 109 -2.33 -3.99 10.44
N PRO A 110 -3.57 -4.40 10.82
CA PRO A 110 -4.78 -3.64 10.50
C PRO A 110 -4.74 -2.17 10.96
N ALA A 111 -4.06 -1.89 12.07
CA ALA A 111 -3.86 -0.52 12.56
C ALA A 111 -2.96 0.32 11.64
N ASP A 112 -1.91 -0.27 11.07
CA ASP A 112 -1.02 0.40 10.12
C ASP A 112 -1.78 0.75 8.83
N LEU A 113 -2.61 -0.17 8.33
CA LEU A 113 -3.46 0.02 7.16
C LEU A 113 -4.51 1.12 7.37
N ALA A 114 -5.16 1.13 8.54
CA ALA A 114 -6.10 2.19 8.91
C ALA A 114 -5.41 3.56 8.99
N ARG A 115 -4.21 3.62 9.58
CA ARG A 115 -3.40 4.85 9.65
C ARG A 115 -2.98 5.32 8.26
N ALA A 116 -2.53 4.42 7.38
CA ALA A 116 -2.15 4.75 6.01
C ALA A 116 -3.31 5.36 5.23
N ARG A 117 -4.53 4.82 5.34
CA ARG A 117 -5.73 5.42 4.74
C ARG A 117 -6.04 6.81 5.27
N GLY A 118 -5.94 6.99 6.59
CA GLY A 118 -6.17 8.28 7.23
C GLY A 118 -5.13 9.35 6.84
N SER A 119 -3.88 8.95 6.63
CA SER A 119 -2.83 9.83 6.11
C SER A 119 -3.05 10.15 4.63
N MET A 120 -3.44 9.16 3.82
CA MET A 120 -3.66 9.31 2.38
C MET A 120 -4.74 10.35 2.06
N SER A 121 -5.82 10.43 2.87
CA SER A 121 -6.90 11.41 2.63
C SER A 121 -6.51 12.86 2.87
N ARG A 122 -5.37 13.11 3.51
CA ARG A 122 -4.83 14.45 3.82
C ARG A 122 -3.65 14.84 2.93
N LEU A 123 -3.20 13.92 2.08
CA LEU A 123 -1.98 14.06 1.32
C LEU A 123 -2.28 14.69 -0.04
N GLU A 124 -1.68 15.85 -0.29
CA GLU A 124 -1.77 16.54 -1.59
C GLU A 124 -0.84 15.87 -2.61
N VAL A 125 -1.43 15.06 -3.49
CA VAL A 125 -0.74 14.39 -4.61
C VAL A 125 -1.57 14.51 -5.88
N ASP A 126 -0.89 14.51 -7.02
CA ASP A 126 -1.57 14.40 -8.31
C ASP A 126 -2.32 13.07 -8.44
N ALA A 127 -3.26 13.01 -9.38
CA ALA A 127 -4.15 11.85 -9.54
C ALA A 127 -3.38 10.55 -9.81
N ALA A 128 -2.29 10.61 -10.58
CA ALA A 128 -1.49 9.43 -10.93
C ALA A 128 -0.75 8.88 -9.70
N ALA A 129 -0.06 9.74 -8.95
CA ALA A 129 0.57 9.37 -7.69
C ALA A 129 -0.45 8.88 -6.66
N GLY A 130 -1.62 9.51 -6.61
CA GLY A 130 -2.72 9.12 -5.73
C GLY A 130 -3.32 7.75 -6.05
N ALA A 131 -3.47 7.41 -7.33
CA ALA A 131 -3.86 6.07 -7.78
C ALA A 131 -2.79 5.04 -7.41
N GLY A 132 -1.51 5.35 -7.63
CA GLY A 132 -0.39 4.48 -7.26
C GLY A 132 -0.36 4.15 -5.76
N LEU A 133 -0.44 5.17 -4.90
CA LEU A 133 -0.44 4.95 -3.44
C LEU A 133 -1.66 4.17 -2.95
N ARG A 134 -2.84 4.40 -3.52
CA ARG A 134 -4.03 3.60 -3.21
C ARG A 134 -3.86 2.15 -3.62
N ALA A 135 -3.24 1.87 -4.76
CA ALA A 135 -2.91 0.52 -5.18
C ALA A 135 -1.88 -0.14 -4.25
N GLU A 136 -0.89 0.60 -3.73
CA GLU A 136 0.06 0.09 -2.72
C GLU A 136 -0.67 -0.28 -1.41
N ILE A 137 -1.58 0.57 -0.92
CA ILE A 137 -2.40 0.29 0.28
C ILE A 137 -3.28 -0.95 0.05
N GLU A 138 -3.93 -1.03 -1.10
CA GLU A 138 -4.84 -2.14 -1.42
C GLU A 138 -4.08 -3.46 -1.67
N TYR A 139 -2.88 -3.41 -2.24
CA TYR A 139 -2.02 -4.59 -2.34
C TYR A 139 -1.69 -5.14 -0.95
N ALA A 140 -1.40 -4.26 0.01
CA ALA A 140 -1.13 -4.67 1.38
C ALA A 140 -2.37 -5.27 2.08
N GLU A 141 -3.56 -4.70 1.87
CA GLU A 141 -4.83 -5.29 2.29
C GLU A 141 -5.06 -6.66 1.64
N PHE A 142 -4.80 -6.78 0.34
CA PHE A 142 -4.95 -8.03 -0.40
C PHE A 142 -4.07 -9.16 0.18
N VAL A 143 -2.84 -8.87 0.59
CA VAL A 143 -1.96 -9.87 1.24
C VAL A 143 -2.57 -10.41 2.54
N VAL A 144 -3.38 -9.62 3.24
CA VAL A 144 -4.03 -10.01 4.50
C VAL A 144 -5.41 -10.65 4.27
N ALA A 145 -6.26 -10.03 3.46
CA ALA A 145 -7.68 -10.38 3.31
C ALA A 145 -7.97 -11.21 2.04
N GLY A 146 -7.11 -11.17 1.03
CA GLY A 146 -7.26 -11.93 -0.21
C GLY A 146 -8.32 -11.41 -1.18
N ASP A 147 -8.84 -10.18 -1.00
CA ASP A 147 -9.85 -9.60 -1.90
C ASP A 147 -9.24 -9.22 -3.26
N ARG A 148 -9.36 -10.15 -4.21
CA ARG A 148 -8.81 -9.97 -5.56
C ARG A 148 -9.62 -8.99 -6.40
N LEU A 149 -10.92 -8.84 -6.13
CA LEU A 149 -11.79 -7.97 -6.92
C LEU A 149 -11.44 -6.51 -6.64
N LYS A 150 -11.30 -6.17 -5.36
CA LYS A 150 -10.91 -4.81 -4.95
C LYS A 150 -9.51 -4.44 -5.45
N LEU A 151 -8.55 -5.37 -5.36
CA LEU A 151 -7.23 -5.17 -5.95
C LEU A 151 -7.30 -4.99 -7.49
N SER A 152 -8.16 -5.74 -8.19
CA SER A 152 -8.38 -5.56 -9.62
C SER A 152 -8.87 -4.14 -9.96
N GLU A 153 -9.75 -3.57 -9.14
CA GLU A 153 -10.35 -2.26 -9.41
C GLU A 153 -9.31 -1.14 -9.29
N VAL A 154 -8.51 -1.14 -8.23
CA VAL A 154 -7.43 -0.15 -8.06
C VAL A 154 -6.33 -0.30 -9.12
N VAL A 155 -6.00 -1.52 -9.56
CA VAL A 155 -5.02 -1.71 -10.65
C VAL A 155 -5.54 -1.13 -11.97
N ARG A 156 -6.85 -1.23 -12.25
CA ARG A 156 -7.47 -0.56 -13.41
C ARG A 156 -7.40 0.96 -13.30
N GLU A 157 -7.59 1.50 -12.10
CA GLU A 157 -7.45 2.93 -11.88
C GLU A 157 -6.02 3.40 -12.19
N VAL A 158 -4.99 2.67 -11.74
CA VAL A 158 -3.59 2.95 -12.09
C VAL A 158 -3.38 2.87 -13.61
N ALA A 159 -4.00 1.91 -14.30
CA ALA A 159 -3.93 1.80 -15.76
C ALA A 159 -4.44 3.06 -16.47
N GLY A 160 -5.45 3.75 -15.92
CA GLY A 160 -5.97 5.00 -16.44
C GLY A 160 -4.96 6.16 -16.44
N HIS A 161 -3.87 6.03 -15.68
CA HIS A 161 -2.79 7.01 -15.58
C HIS A 161 -1.48 6.54 -16.24
N ALA A 162 -1.49 5.41 -16.95
CA ALA A 162 -0.31 4.92 -17.66
C ALA A 162 0.14 5.90 -18.75
N THR A 163 1.43 6.15 -18.83
CA THR A 163 2.02 7.07 -19.83
C THR A 163 2.28 6.41 -21.18
N THR A 164 2.29 5.08 -21.22
CA THR A 164 2.48 4.29 -22.44
C THR A 164 1.33 3.32 -22.66
N GLU A 165 1.01 3.05 -23.92
CA GLU A 165 0.02 2.03 -24.30
C GLU A 165 0.43 0.65 -23.77
N ARG A 166 1.73 0.32 -23.84
CA ARG A 166 2.29 -0.93 -23.31
C ARG A 166 1.98 -1.11 -21.82
N ASP A 167 2.22 -0.08 -21.01
CA ASP A 167 1.98 -0.14 -19.56
C ASP A 167 0.47 -0.20 -19.26
N HIS A 168 -0.33 0.55 -20.01
CA HIS A 168 -1.79 0.49 -19.92
C HIS A 168 -2.30 -0.94 -20.14
N THR A 169 -1.93 -1.57 -21.26
CA THR A 169 -2.32 -2.94 -21.59
C THR A 169 -1.85 -3.92 -20.53
N ALA A 170 -0.59 -3.82 -20.07
CA ALA A 170 -0.05 -4.70 -19.04
C ALA A 170 -0.83 -4.61 -17.71
N LEU A 171 -1.23 -3.40 -17.31
CA LEU A 171 -2.02 -3.17 -16.09
C LEU A 171 -3.46 -3.65 -16.24
N VAL A 172 -4.09 -3.43 -17.39
CA VAL A 172 -5.43 -3.96 -17.69
C VAL A 172 -5.44 -5.49 -17.66
N ASP A 173 -4.44 -6.13 -18.26
CA ASP A 173 -4.30 -7.59 -18.24
C ASP A 173 -4.04 -8.12 -16.82
N LEU A 174 -3.22 -7.41 -16.03
CA LEU A 174 -3.02 -7.73 -14.62
C LEU A 174 -4.34 -7.65 -13.84
N ALA A 175 -5.11 -6.57 -14.00
CA ALA A 175 -6.40 -6.43 -13.35
C ALA A 175 -7.38 -7.54 -13.77
N ASN A 176 -7.43 -7.89 -15.06
CA ASN A 176 -8.28 -8.97 -15.56
C ASN A 176 -7.93 -10.32 -14.92
N ARG A 177 -6.64 -10.63 -14.74
CA ARG A 177 -6.18 -11.86 -14.06
C ARG A 177 -6.51 -11.90 -12.57
N LEU A 178 -6.69 -10.74 -11.94
CA LEU A 178 -7.06 -10.67 -10.53
C LEU A 178 -8.54 -10.98 -10.32
N ARG A 179 -9.41 -10.63 -11.27
CA ARG A 179 -10.86 -10.90 -11.14
C ARG A 179 -11.14 -12.40 -11.01
N PRO A 180 -12.01 -12.81 -10.06
CA PRO A 180 -12.45 -14.19 -9.99
C PRO A 180 -13.11 -14.59 -11.32
N GLY A 181 -12.88 -15.84 -11.74
CA GLY A 181 -13.47 -16.37 -12.96
C GLY A 181 -14.99 -16.25 -12.92
N ILE A 182 -15.59 -15.90 -14.06
CA ILE A 182 -17.06 -15.81 -14.20
C ILE A 182 -17.64 -17.19 -13.92
N ASP A 183 -18.40 -17.35 -12.83
CA ASP A 183 -19.19 -18.55 -12.61
C ASP A 183 -20.44 -18.51 -13.49
N TRP A 184 -20.29 -19.02 -14.72
CA TRP A 184 -21.37 -19.15 -15.69
C TRP A 184 -22.58 -19.95 -15.18
N ARG A 185 -22.46 -20.68 -14.05
CA ARG A 185 -23.57 -21.40 -13.43
C ARG A 185 -24.53 -20.48 -12.69
N GLN A 186 -24.05 -19.37 -12.13
CA GLN A 186 -24.87 -18.38 -11.42
C GLN A 186 -25.61 -17.43 -12.38
N LEU A 187 -25.15 -17.32 -13.63
CA LEU A 187 -25.77 -16.53 -14.69
C LEU A 187 -26.84 -17.29 -15.48
N ARG A 188 -27.10 -18.57 -15.16
CA ARG A 188 -28.23 -19.29 -15.77
C ARG A 188 -29.53 -18.67 -15.25
N PRO A 189 -30.39 -18.09 -16.11
CA PRO A 189 -31.71 -17.66 -15.68
C PRO A 189 -32.41 -18.91 -15.14
N GLY A 190 -32.81 -18.87 -13.87
CA GLY A 190 -33.60 -19.94 -13.28
C GLY A 190 -34.74 -20.25 -14.24
N ARG A 191 -34.85 -21.52 -14.67
CA ARG A 191 -36.05 -22.02 -15.35
C ARG A 191 -37.23 -21.54 -14.52
N ARG A 192 -37.97 -20.54 -15.03
CA ARG A 192 -39.28 -20.19 -14.48
C ARG A 192 -40.05 -21.49 -14.45
N ALA A 193 -40.33 -22.01 -13.26
CA ALA A 193 -41.27 -23.08 -13.09
C ALA A 193 -42.59 -22.58 -13.69
N SER A 194 -42.91 -23.05 -14.89
CA SER A 194 -44.21 -22.86 -15.49
C SER A 194 -45.22 -23.55 -14.57
N ARG A 195 -45.87 -22.77 -13.70
CA ARG A 195 -47.14 -23.15 -13.09
C ARG A 195 -48.18 -23.23 -14.22
N ALA A 196 -48.18 -24.37 -14.91
CA ALA A 196 -49.29 -24.83 -15.71
C ALA A 196 -50.18 -25.68 -14.80
N GLY A 197 -51.37 -25.16 -14.53
CA GLY A 197 -52.43 -25.75 -13.71
C GLY A 197 -53.38 -24.61 -13.36
N GLY A 198 -54.44 -24.32 -14.09
CA GLY A 198 -55.30 -25.23 -14.83
C GLY A 198 -56.66 -25.25 -14.12
N ALA A 199 -57.61 -24.51 -14.69
CA ALA A 199 -59.06 -24.64 -14.56
C ALA A 199 -59.77 -24.17 -13.27
N GLY A 200 -60.81 -23.35 -13.50
CA GLY A 200 -62.11 -23.54 -12.83
C GLY A 200 -62.58 -22.44 -11.90
N ASN A 201 -63.02 -21.31 -12.46
CA ASN A 201 -63.97 -20.42 -11.78
C ASN A 201 -65.39 -20.92 -12.05
N PRO A 202 -66.19 -21.20 -11.00
CA PRO A 202 -67.62 -21.03 -11.12
C PRO A 202 -68.19 -20.16 -9.99
N GLY A 203 -69.05 -19.23 -10.39
CA GLY A 203 -70.34 -19.12 -9.73
C GLY A 203 -70.43 -18.19 -8.54
N ASN A 204 -70.58 -16.91 -8.86
CA ASN A 204 -71.37 -15.95 -8.12
C ASN A 204 -72.72 -16.55 -7.64
N ARG A 205 -73.00 -16.56 -6.33
CA ARG A 205 -74.37 -16.54 -5.76
C ARG A 205 -74.39 -15.70 -4.47
N PRO A 206 -75.28 -14.70 -4.38
CA PRO A 206 -75.51 -13.95 -3.15
C PRO A 206 -76.57 -14.66 -2.29
N THR A 207 -76.33 -14.82 -1.00
CA THR A 207 -77.37 -15.27 -0.05
C THR A 207 -77.77 -14.12 0.87
N ALA A 208 -79.07 -13.89 0.87
CA ALA A 208 -79.81 -12.85 1.55
C ALA A 208 -79.74 -12.94 3.08
N ARG A 209 -79.87 -11.76 3.71
CA ARG A 209 -80.23 -11.58 5.12
C ARG A 209 -81.60 -12.20 5.42
N PRO A 210 -81.88 -12.56 6.68
CA PRO A 210 -83.21 -12.41 7.25
C PRO A 210 -83.23 -11.29 8.29
N ARG A 211 -84.30 -10.47 8.25
CA ARG A 211 -84.75 -9.61 9.36
C ARG A 211 -85.80 -10.36 10.17
N GLU A 212 -85.61 -10.30 11.49
CA GLU A 212 -86.58 -10.16 12.59
C GLU A 212 -87.81 -11.07 12.68
N ARG A 213 -87.94 -11.72 13.85
CA ARG A 213 -88.99 -11.41 14.85
C ARG A 213 -88.44 -11.65 16.26
#